data_AF-A0A3S2XN13-F1
#
_entry.id   AF-A0A3S2XN13-F1
#
_cell.length_a   1.000
_cell.length_b   1.000
_cell.length_c   1.000
_cell.angle_alpha   90.00
_cell.angle_beta   90.00
_cell.angle_gamma   90.00
#
_symmetry.space_group_name_H-M   'P 1'
#
loop_
_entity.id
_entity.type
_entity.pdbx_description
1 polymer ?
#
loop_
_entity_poly.entity_id
_entity_poly.type
_entity_poly.pdbx_seq_one_letter_code
_entity_poly.pdbx_strand_id
1 'polypeptide(L)'
;MVEMDVMFREARGTVRFGETFVASEAFRTLFREGMTLVEDTAAYLDGPGREESRLLARHASLAYASESMRLTTRLMQIASWLLVQRAVSEGELTLSEAAQEKTRVRLTNQEPAGTAPSLVAELPLSLQALIGQSKRLHARILHLDTLISDDRPTPEPRESPVVAQHDRLRQAFRMA
;
A
#
# COMPACT_ATOMS: atom_id res chain seq x y z
N MET A 1 -33.13 -38.36 -27.62
CA MET A 1 -32.72 -36.99 -27.25
C MET A 1 -32.37 -37.02 -25.77
N VAL A 2 -31.09 -36.95 -25.43
CA VAL A 2 -30.64 -36.84 -24.04
C VAL A 2 -30.10 -35.43 -23.89
N GLU A 3 -30.83 -34.62 -23.15
CA GLU A 3 -30.48 -33.24 -22.82
C GLU A 3 -29.32 -33.30 -21.81
N MET A 4 -28.13 -32.94 -22.26
CA MET A 4 -26.95 -32.89 -21.39
C MET A 4 -26.94 -31.51 -20.74
N ASP A 5 -27.52 -31.43 -19.55
CA ASP A 5 -27.43 -30.24 -18.69
C ASP A 5 -25.99 -30.11 -18.19
N VAL A 6 -25.17 -29.38 -18.95
CA VAL A 6 -23.79 -29.07 -18.59
C VAL A 6 -23.83 -27.95 -17.55
N MET A 7 -24.04 -28.32 -16.29
CA MET A 7 -23.82 -27.45 -15.15
C MET A 7 -22.32 -27.21 -15.00
N PHE A 8 -21.82 -26.12 -15.58
CA PHE A 8 -20.52 -25.57 -15.22
C PHE A 8 -20.58 -25.24 -13.74
N ARG A 9 -19.92 -26.06 -12.92
CA ARG A 9 -19.69 -25.80 -11.50
C ARG A 9 -19.14 -24.38 -11.40
N GLU A 10 -19.89 -23.44 -10.84
CA GLU A 10 -19.33 -22.13 -10.49
C GLU A 10 -18.18 -22.42 -9.55
N ALA A 11 -16.96 -22.34 -10.08
CA ALA A 11 -15.76 -22.38 -9.28
C ALA A 11 -15.93 -21.23 -8.29
N ARG A 12 -16.18 -21.54 -7.01
CA ARG A 12 -16.25 -20.54 -5.94
C ARG A 12 -15.02 -19.67 -6.11
N GLY A 13 -15.23 -18.46 -6.62
CA GLY A 13 -14.16 -17.59 -7.05
C GLY A 13 -13.21 -17.36 -5.89
N THR A 14 -11.91 -17.40 -6.16
CA THR A 14 -10.89 -16.97 -5.21
C THR A 14 -11.30 -15.59 -4.67
N VAL A 15 -11.47 -15.48 -3.35
CA VAL A 15 -11.78 -14.20 -2.70
C VAL A 15 -10.57 -13.31 -2.84
N ARG A 16 -10.75 -12.15 -3.47
CA ARG A 16 -9.70 -11.15 -3.64
C ARG A 16 -9.45 -10.47 -2.30
N PHE A 17 -8.29 -10.77 -1.70
CA PHE A 17 -7.82 -10.13 -0.49
C PHE A 17 -7.85 -8.60 -0.61
N GLY A 18 -7.39 -8.03 -1.74
CA GLY A 18 -7.31 -6.58 -1.89
C GLY A 18 -8.67 -5.89 -1.80
N GLU A 19 -9.68 -6.42 -2.50
CA GLU A 19 -11.05 -5.90 -2.47
C GLU A 19 -11.68 -6.05 -1.07
N THR A 20 -11.47 -7.21 -0.44
CA THR A 20 -12.05 -7.52 0.88
C THR A 20 -11.39 -6.71 2.00
N PHE A 21 -10.07 -6.54 1.94
CA PHE A 21 -9.31 -5.80 2.95
C PHE A 21 -9.67 -4.32 2.94
N VAL A 22 -9.75 -3.70 1.78
CA VAL A 22 -10.05 -2.28 1.63
C VAL A 22 -11.46 -1.93 2.17
N ALA A 23 -12.42 -2.86 2.07
CA ALA A 23 -13.76 -2.71 2.66
C ALA A 23 -13.84 -3.05 4.17
N SER A 24 -12.75 -3.54 4.77
CA SER A 24 -12.76 -4.09 6.13
C SER A 24 -12.66 -3.04 7.25
N GLU A 25 -13.06 -3.42 8.46
CA GLU A 25 -12.81 -2.64 9.68
C GLU A 25 -11.30 -2.48 9.97
N ALA A 26 -10.49 -3.47 9.59
CA ALA A 26 -9.04 -3.42 9.76
C ALA A 26 -8.43 -2.27 8.94
N PHE A 27 -8.90 -2.04 7.72
CA PHE A 27 -8.49 -0.89 6.92
C PHE A 27 -8.96 0.43 7.53
N ARG A 28 -10.21 0.53 7.99
CA ARG A 28 -10.71 1.75 8.65
C ARG A 28 -9.88 2.12 9.89
N THR A 29 -9.44 1.13 10.65
CA THR A 29 -8.57 1.33 11.80
C THR A 29 -7.17 1.79 11.38
N LEU A 30 -6.57 1.16 10.37
CA LEU A 30 -5.29 1.56 9.79
C LEU A 30 -5.34 2.99 9.24
N PHE A 31 -6.44 3.36 8.57
CA PHE A 31 -6.64 4.69 8.02
C PHE A 31 -6.66 5.75 9.13
N ARG A 32 -7.45 5.52 10.20
CA ARG A 32 -7.46 6.41 11.37
C ARG A 32 -6.10 6.52 12.03
N GLU A 33 -5.42 5.38 12.26
CA GLU A 33 -4.06 5.34 12.83
C GLU A 33 -3.09 6.20 12.00
N GLY A 34 -3.13 6.09 10.67
CA GLY A 34 -2.30 6.91 9.79
C GLY A 34 -2.63 8.40 9.81
N MET A 35 -3.90 8.77 9.78
CA MET A 35 -4.30 10.18 9.82
C MET A 35 -3.99 10.82 11.18
N THR A 36 -4.25 10.11 12.28
CA THR A 36 -3.88 10.59 13.63
C THR A 36 -2.37 10.79 13.75
N LEU A 37 -1.55 9.88 13.21
CA LEU A 37 -0.09 10.07 13.26
C LEU A 37 0.39 11.28 12.45
N VAL A 38 -0.28 11.59 11.33
CA VAL A 38 -0.03 12.81 10.54
C VAL A 38 -0.38 14.05 11.36
N GLU A 39 -1.55 14.07 11.99
CA GLU A 39 -2.03 15.17 12.83
C GLU A 39 -1.11 15.39 14.04
N ASP A 40 -0.77 14.33 14.79
CA ASP A 40 0.12 14.37 15.95
C ASP A 40 1.51 14.89 15.56
N THR A 41 2.02 14.46 14.41
CA THR A 41 3.32 14.94 13.91
C THR A 41 3.27 16.41 13.54
N ALA A 42 2.22 16.86 12.85
CA ALA A 42 2.05 18.27 12.52
C ALA A 42 1.96 19.12 13.79
N ALA A 43 1.12 18.73 14.75
CA ALA A 43 0.97 19.43 16.03
C ALA A 43 2.28 19.50 16.81
N TYR A 44 3.07 18.41 16.82
CA TYR A 44 4.38 18.38 17.44
C TYR A 44 5.38 19.33 16.76
N LEU A 45 5.54 19.22 15.43
CA LEU A 45 6.49 20.03 14.67
C LEU A 45 6.13 21.52 14.67
N ASP A 46 4.83 21.85 14.78
CA ASP A 46 4.36 23.22 14.87
C ASP A 46 4.28 23.81 16.28
N GLY A 47 4.40 22.97 17.31
CA GLY A 47 4.39 23.42 18.70
C GLY A 47 5.67 23.02 19.42
N PRO A 48 5.59 22.03 20.33
CA PRO A 48 6.67 21.68 21.25
C PRO A 48 7.99 21.30 20.55
N GLY A 49 7.95 20.70 19.37
CA GLY A 49 9.15 20.31 18.62
C GLY A 49 10.03 21.51 18.24
N ARG A 50 9.44 22.70 18.01
CA ARG A 50 10.23 23.92 17.78
C ARG A 50 11.05 24.31 19.00
N GLU A 51 10.44 24.29 20.18
CA GLU A 51 11.13 24.64 21.42
C GLU A 51 12.17 23.58 21.81
N GLU A 52 11.83 22.29 21.69
CA GLU A 52 12.77 21.20 21.94
C GLU A 52 13.98 21.27 21.00
N SER A 53 13.78 21.58 19.71
CA SER A 53 14.87 21.67 18.73
C SER A 53 15.86 22.82 19.00
N ARG A 54 15.41 23.91 19.64
CA ARG A 54 16.25 25.08 20.00
C ARG A 54 17.21 24.78 21.14
N LEU A 55 16.87 23.82 21.99
CA LEU A 55 17.68 23.42 23.16
C LEU A 55 18.77 22.39 22.80
N LEU A 56 18.74 21.86 21.57
CA LEU A 56 19.69 20.85 21.12
C LEU A 56 21.07 21.45 20.81
N ALA A 57 22.11 20.67 21.06
CA ALA A 57 23.44 20.95 20.54
C ALA A 57 23.43 20.96 19.00
N ARG A 58 24.38 21.68 18.38
CA ARG A 58 24.40 21.91 16.92
C ARG A 58 24.30 20.63 16.09
N HIS A 59 25.00 19.56 16.48
CA HIS A 59 24.97 18.29 15.75
C HIS A 59 23.62 17.57 15.89
N ALA A 60 23.02 17.59 17.09
CA ALA A 60 21.69 17.04 17.35
C ALA A 60 20.58 17.87 16.66
N SER A 61 20.75 19.18 16.53
CA SER A 61 19.82 20.06 15.78
C SER A 61 19.81 19.75 14.28
N LEU A 62 20.97 19.47 13.68
CA LEU A 62 21.06 19.00 12.29
C LEU A 62 20.37 17.64 12.09
N ALA A 63 20.56 16.72 13.04
CA ALA A 63 19.88 15.43 13.04
C ALA A 63 18.36 15.58 13.16
N TYR A 64 17.90 16.46 14.07
CA TYR A 64 16.49 16.79 14.25
C TYR A 64 15.88 17.28 12.93
N ALA A 65 16.52 18.22 12.25
CA ALA A 65 16.03 18.75 10.98
C ALA A 65 15.94 17.64 9.91
N SER A 66 16.98 16.83 9.78
CA SER A 66 17.02 15.75 8.79
C SER A 66 15.99 14.64 9.07
N GLU A 67 15.85 14.22 10.32
CA GLU A 67 14.87 13.19 10.70
C GLU A 67 13.43 13.71 10.66
N SER A 68 13.19 14.99 10.96
CA SER A 68 11.86 15.60 10.84
C SER A 68 11.40 15.62 9.37
N MET A 69 12.29 15.97 8.43
CA MET A 69 11.98 15.92 6.99
C MET A 69 11.75 14.49 6.49
N ARG A 70 12.53 13.51 6.99
CA ARG A 70 12.30 12.09 6.68
C ARG A 70 10.96 11.61 7.21
N LEU A 71 10.63 11.97 8.46
CA LEU A 71 9.35 11.66 9.08
C LEU A 71 8.19 12.21 8.25
N THR A 72 8.20 13.49 7.88
CA THR A 72 7.11 14.11 7.09
C THR A 72 6.99 13.50 5.70
N THR A 73 8.11 13.20 5.05
CA THR A 73 8.11 12.52 3.74
C THR A 73 7.49 11.13 3.84
N ARG A 74 7.88 10.34 4.84
CA ARG A 74 7.32 9.01 5.11
C ARG A 74 5.82 9.08 5.39
N LEU A 75 5.38 10.04 6.19
CA LEU A 75 3.96 10.25 6.50
C LEU A 75 3.16 10.67 5.27
N MET A 76 3.73 11.49 4.39
CA MET A 76 3.09 11.85 3.13
C MET A 76 2.90 10.64 2.22
N GLN A 77 3.89 9.76 2.13
CA GLN A 77 3.79 8.49 1.38
C GLN A 77 2.70 7.58 1.96
N ILE A 78 2.68 7.42 3.29
CA ILE A 78 1.64 6.69 4.01
C ILE A 78 0.25 7.26 3.70
N ALA A 79 0.08 8.57 3.87
CA ALA A 79 -1.20 9.26 3.69
C ALA A 79 -1.70 9.11 2.25
N SER A 80 -0.83 9.32 1.27
CA SER A 80 -1.19 9.18 -0.13
C SER A 80 -1.64 7.76 -0.48
N TRP A 81 -0.95 6.73 0.01
CA TRP A 81 -1.39 5.34 -0.18
C TRP A 81 -2.74 5.06 0.46
N LEU A 82 -2.96 5.52 1.70
CA LEU A 82 -4.22 5.35 2.42
C LEU A 82 -5.39 6.03 1.71
N LEU A 83 -5.18 7.22 1.15
CA LEU A 83 -6.19 7.94 0.38
C LEU A 83 -6.55 7.20 -0.92
N VAL A 84 -5.57 6.66 -1.64
CA VAL A 84 -5.83 5.85 -2.84
C VAL A 84 -6.65 4.60 -2.49
N GLN A 85 -6.30 3.90 -1.40
CA GLN A 85 -7.08 2.73 -0.97
C GLN A 85 -8.50 3.12 -0.53
N ARG A 86 -8.67 4.26 0.13
CA ARG A 86 -9.99 4.76 0.52
C ARG A 86 -10.87 5.07 -0.70
N ALA A 87 -10.33 5.75 -1.71
CA ALA A 87 -11.05 6.05 -2.95
C ALA A 87 -11.50 4.76 -3.69
N VAL A 88 -10.70 3.70 -3.63
CA VAL A 88 -11.10 2.36 -4.10
C VAL A 88 -12.25 1.80 -3.25
N SER A 89 -12.19 1.94 -1.93
CA SER A 89 -13.25 1.48 -1.01
C SER A 89 -14.59 2.17 -1.25
N GLU A 90 -14.55 3.45 -1.61
CA GLU A 90 -15.73 4.28 -1.87
C GLU A 90 -16.26 4.10 -3.30
N GLY A 91 -15.55 3.32 -4.14
CA GLY A 91 -15.91 3.09 -5.54
C GLY A 91 -15.59 4.27 -6.47
N GLU A 92 -14.85 5.26 -5.99
CA GLU A 92 -14.40 6.42 -6.78
C GLU A 92 -13.28 6.06 -7.76
N LEU A 93 -12.48 5.04 -7.44
CA LEU A 93 -11.42 4.51 -8.29
C LEU A 93 -11.59 3.01 -8.51
N THR A 94 -11.40 2.55 -9.75
CA THR A 94 -11.25 1.13 -10.04
C THR A 94 -9.87 0.63 -9.58
N LEU A 95 -9.74 -0.69 -9.37
CA LEU A 95 -8.46 -1.31 -9.02
C LEU A 95 -7.36 -1.08 -10.05
N SER A 96 -7.74 -0.97 -11.34
CA SER A 96 -6.81 -0.69 -12.44
C SER A 96 -6.30 0.76 -12.38
N GLU A 97 -7.17 1.72 -12.09
CA GLU A 97 -6.79 3.14 -11.92
C GLU A 97 -5.92 3.33 -10.68
N ALA A 98 -6.26 2.66 -9.57
CA ALA A 98 -5.44 2.68 -8.37
C ALA A 98 -4.03 2.12 -8.62
N ALA A 99 -3.87 1.12 -9.49
CA ALA A 99 -2.55 0.60 -9.88
C ALA A 99 -1.69 1.63 -10.64
N GLN A 100 -2.32 2.41 -11.51
CA GLN A 100 -1.65 3.47 -12.25
C GLN A 100 -1.24 4.62 -11.32
N GLU A 101 -2.11 4.99 -10.38
CA GLU A 101 -1.82 6.04 -9.41
C GLU A 101 -0.72 5.61 -8.41
N LYS A 102 -0.70 4.34 -7.98
CA LYS A 102 0.41 3.77 -7.20
C LYS A 102 1.77 3.89 -7.89
N THR A 103 1.82 3.78 -9.22
CA THR A 103 3.08 3.91 -9.98
C THR A 103 3.61 5.34 -9.96
N ARG A 104 2.71 6.33 -9.84
CA ARG A 104 3.04 7.75 -9.70
C ARG A 104 3.45 8.08 -8.27
N VAL A 105 2.72 7.56 -7.29
CA VAL A 105 2.98 7.71 -5.85
C VAL A 105 3.87 6.58 -5.36
N ARG A 106 5.14 6.55 -5.81
CA ARG A 106 6.07 5.49 -5.43
C ARG A 106 6.27 5.44 -3.91
N LEU A 107 5.64 4.47 -3.25
CA LEU A 107 6.08 3.93 -1.95
C LEU A 107 7.49 3.38 -2.16
N THR A 108 8.48 4.23 -2.00
CA THR A 108 9.86 3.85 -2.32
C THR A 108 10.47 3.28 -1.05
N ASN A 109 10.88 2.01 -1.06
CA ASN A 109 11.62 1.38 0.04
C ASN A 109 12.97 2.05 0.35
N GLN A 110 13.42 2.98 -0.51
CA GLN A 110 14.70 3.64 -0.38
C GLN A 110 14.53 4.90 0.47
N GLU A 111 14.43 4.72 1.78
CA GLU A 111 14.84 5.80 2.66
C GLU A 111 16.35 6.00 2.50
N PRO A 112 16.84 7.24 2.28
CA PRO A 112 18.27 7.52 2.29
C PRO A 112 18.87 7.05 3.61
N ALA A 113 20.17 6.71 3.59
CA ALA A 113 20.90 6.20 4.75
C ALA A 113 20.47 6.92 6.04
N GLY A 114 19.87 6.18 6.97
CA GLY A 114 19.26 6.73 8.17
C GLY A 114 20.31 7.36 9.08
N THR A 115 19.87 8.27 9.95
CA THR A 115 20.73 8.83 10.99
C THR A 115 21.26 7.71 11.90
N ALA A 116 22.54 7.80 12.29
CA ALA A 116 23.17 6.81 13.17
C ALA A 116 22.35 6.60 14.45
N PRO A 117 22.18 5.35 14.96
CA PRO A 117 21.33 5.09 16.13
C PRO A 117 21.70 5.90 17.37
N SER A 118 23.00 6.17 17.57
CA SER A 118 23.49 7.02 18.66
C SER A 118 22.95 8.44 18.57
N LEU A 119 22.90 9.01 17.37
CA LEU A 119 22.43 10.38 17.13
C LEU A 119 20.90 10.47 17.17
N VAL A 120 20.19 9.39 16.83
CA VAL A 120 18.73 9.29 17.06
C VAL A 120 18.40 9.28 18.55
N ALA A 121 19.23 8.63 19.38
CA ALA A 121 19.03 8.58 20.82
C ALA A 121 19.19 9.94 21.51
N GLU A 122 19.91 10.89 20.88
CA GLU A 122 20.06 12.27 21.35
C GLU A 122 18.88 13.18 20.99
N LEU A 123 17.94 12.71 20.17
CA LEU A 123 16.75 13.48 19.78
C LEU A 123 15.72 13.52 20.93
N PRO A 124 14.79 14.49 20.93
CA PRO A 124 13.71 14.51 21.90
C PRO A 124 12.88 13.22 21.86
N LEU A 125 12.48 12.71 23.03
CA LEU A 125 11.73 11.46 23.15
C LEU A 125 10.43 11.47 22.34
N SER A 126 9.76 12.62 22.28
CA SER A 126 8.55 12.85 21.48
C SER A 126 8.81 12.59 20.00
N LEU A 127 9.88 13.15 19.43
CA LEU A 127 10.26 12.90 18.04
C LEU A 127 10.66 11.44 17.81
N GLN A 128 11.42 10.84 18.73
CA GLN A 128 11.79 9.42 18.64
C GLN A 128 10.56 8.51 18.58
N ALA A 129 9.53 8.81 19.40
CA ALA A 129 8.27 8.08 19.41
C ALA A 129 7.53 8.18 18.06
N LEU A 130 7.40 9.39 17.49
CA LEU A 130 6.78 9.61 16.18
C LEU A 130 7.54 8.90 15.04
N ILE A 131 8.87 8.95 15.06
CA ILE A 131 9.71 8.20 14.11
C ILE A 131 9.46 6.70 14.25
N GLY A 132 9.44 6.16 15.47
CA GLY A 132 9.17 4.75 15.72
C GLY A 132 7.79 4.31 15.24
N GLN A 133 6.76 5.10 15.51
CA GLN A 133 5.39 4.84 15.06
C GLN A 133 5.29 4.86 13.54
N SER A 134 5.83 5.90 12.88
CA SER A 134 5.79 6.00 11.41
C SER A 134 6.55 4.88 10.71
N LYS A 135 7.69 4.42 11.26
CA LYS A 135 8.42 3.27 10.72
C LYS A 135 7.60 1.97 10.78
N ARG A 136 6.95 1.70 11.92
CA ARG A 136 6.10 0.50 12.07
C ARG A 136 4.91 0.55 11.12
N LEU A 137 4.25 1.71 11.03
CA LEU A 137 3.12 1.91 10.14
C LEU A 137 3.53 1.77 8.67
N HIS A 138 4.64 2.36 8.28
CA HIS A 138 5.17 2.24 6.92
C HIS A 138 5.48 0.78 6.55
N ALA A 139 6.17 0.04 7.43
CA ALA A 139 6.47 -1.37 7.20
C ALA A 139 5.20 -2.23 7.05
N ARG A 140 4.17 -1.96 7.86
CA ARG A 140 2.87 -2.62 7.75
C ARG A 140 2.18 -2.30 6.42
N ILE A 141 2.22 -1.04 5.98
CA ILE A 141 1.65 -0.62 4.69
C ILE A 141 2.39 -1.25 3.52
N LEU A 142 3.73 -1.31 3.54
CA LEU A 142 4.51 -1.98 2.51
C LEU A 142 4.16 -3.47 2.38
N HIS A 143 3.99 -4.14 3.52
CA HIS A 143 3.56 -5.54 3.53
C HIS A 143 2.16 -5.71 2.94
N LEU A 144 1.19 -4.88 3.35
CA LEU A 144 -0.16 -4.89 2.80
C LEU A 144 -0.17 -4.55 1.31
N ASP A 145 0.67 -3.62 0.87
CA ASP A 145 0.78 -3.24 -0.53
C ASP A 145 1.28 -4.39 -1.40
N THR A 146 2.23 -5.17 -0.90
CA THR A 146 2.70 -6.41 -1.57
C THR A 146 1.56 -7.41 -1.66
N LEU A 147 0.85 -7.68 -0.57
CA LEU A 147 -0.30 -8.60 -0.57
C LEU A 147 -1.41 -8.18 -1.55
N ILE A 148 -1.73 -6.89 -1.61
CA ILE A 148 -2.75 -6.34 -2.53
C ILE A 148 -2.28 -6.40 -3.99
N SER A 149 -0.98 -6.30 -4.22
CA SER A 149 -0.40 -6.34 -5.57
C SER A 149 -0.28 -7.79 -6.08
N ASP A 150 0.10 -8.73 -5.22
CA ASP A 150 0.25 -10.16 -5.53
C ASP A 150 -1.10 -10.89 -5.66
N ASP A 151 -2.15 -10.39 -5.00
CA ASP A 151 -3.54 -10.89 -5.13
C ASP A 151 -4.17 -10.57 -6.50
N ARG A 152 -3.41 -9.91 -7.39
CA ARG A 152 -3.85 -9.70 -8.78
C ARG A 152 -3.65 -10.98 -9.58
N PRO A 153 -4.69 -11.49 -10.26
CA PRO A 153 -4.52 -12.69 -11.08
C PRO A 153 -3.49 -12.40 -12.17
N THR A 154 -2.42 -13.20 -12.20
CA THR A 154 -1.68 -13.38 -13.44
C THR A 154 -2.67 -13.98 -14.42
N PRO A 155 -2.92 -13.38 -15.60
CA PRO A 155 -3.81 -14.00 -16.58
C PRO A 155 -3.29 -15.38 -16.90
N GLU A 156 -3.91 -16.42 -16.35
CA GLU A 156 -3.60 -17.78 -16.77
C GLU A 156 -3.99 -17.87 -18.24
N PRO A 157 -3.07 -18.29 -19.13
CA PRO A 157 -3.42 -18.53 -20.52
C PRO A 157 -4.41 -19.70 -20.56
N ARG A 158 -5.70 -19.39 -20.47
CA ARG A 158 -6.78 -20.31 -20.83
C ARG A 158 -6.86 -20.32 -22.34
N GLU A 159 -6.57 -21.47 -22.96
CA GLU A 159 -6.90 -21.67 -24.36
C GLU A 159 -8.39 -21.37 -24.55
N SER A 160 -8.68 -20.47 -25.49
CA SER A 160 -10.07 -20.10 -25.77
C SER A 160 -10.82 -21.36 -26.21
N PRO A 161 -11.93 -21.73 -25.55
CA PRO A 161 -12.71 -22.90 -25.92
C PRO A 161 -13.21 -22.81 -27.37
N VAL A 162 -13.39 -21.59 -27.89
CA VAL A 162 -13.73 -21.34 -29.29
C VAL A 162 -12.56 -21.64 -30.23
N VAL A 163 -11.33 -21.33 -29.83
CA VAL A 163 -10.12 -21.67 -30.61
C VAL A 163 -9.95 -23.19 -30.66
N ALA A 164 -10.12 -23.88 -29.54
CA ALA A 164 -10.08 -25.34 -29.48
C ALA A 164 -11.18 -26.01 -30.33
N GLN A 165 -12.35 -25.38 -30.47
CA GLN A 165 -13.42 -25.83 -31.36
C GLN A 165 -13.12 -25.56 -32.84
N HIS A 166 -12.58 -24.38 -33.17
CA HIS A 166 -12.15 -24.06 -34.54
C HIS A 166 -11.04 -24.98 -35.03
N ASP A 167 -10.09 -25.35 -34.18
CA ASP A 167 -9.01 -26.25 -34.57
C ASP A 167 -9.50 -27.69 -34.78
N ARG A 168 -10.50 -28.14 -34.00
CA ARG A 168 -11.21 -29.41 -34.27
C ARG A 168 -11.94 -29.40 -35.61
N LEU A 169 -12.63 -28.31 -35.94
CA LEU A 169 -13.28 -28.17 -37.24
C LEU A 169 -12.24 -28.19 -38.38
N ARG A 170 -11.16 -27.43 -38.25
CA ARG A 170 -10.07 -27.42 -39.25
C ARG A 170 -9.42 -28.78 -39.46
N GLN A 171 -9.25 -29.58 -38.39
CA GLN A 171 -8.74 -30.94 -38.52
C GLN A 171 -9.73 -31.86 -39.24
N ALA A 172 -11.02 -31.78 -38.91
CA ALA A 172 -12.05 -32.61 -39.55
C ALA A 172 -12.16 -32.32 -41.06
N PHE A 173 -12.08 -31.05 -41.48
CA PHE A 173 -12.16 -30.66 -42.90
C PHE A 173 -10.82 -30.77 -43.67
N ARG A 174 -9.71 -31.13 -43.02
CA ARG A 174 -8.44 -31.45 -43.70
C ARG A 174 -8.30 -32.93 -44.06
N MET A 175 -9.12 -33.80 -43.46
CA MET A 175 -9.07 -35.26 -43.67
C MET A 175 -10.14 -35.77 -44.64
N ALA A 176 -10.86 -34.87 -45.32
CA ALA A 176 -11.80 -35.14 -46.41
C ALA A 176 -11.26 -34.54 -47.71
#